data_AF-A0A2D6YRY0-F1
#
_entry.id   AF-A0A2D6YRY0-F1
#
_cell.length_a   1.000
_cell.length_b   1.000
_cell.length_c   1.000
_cell.angle_alpha   90.00
_cell.angle_beta   90.00
_cell.angle_gamma   90.00
#
_symmetry.space_group_name_H-M   'P 1'
#
loop_
_entity.id
_entity.type
_entity.pdbx_description
1 polymer ?
#
loop_
_entity_poly.entity_id
_entity_poly.type
_entity_poly.pdbx_seq_one_letter_code
_entity_poly.pdbx_strand_id
1 'polypeptide(L)'
;MYEYLINALSIANLAGEFVILVEFAFRVSLIIWMLSRRRLEPTTRLSWIILLLAIPFLGSIIFLLVGETRFGRRRVARHRQVLAALDRPEAHANSDPAVNAAGTLEGPAHRMARLAEQVNGAGPVLGNRIELFGDTDLVLDGLERDIDIATEHCHLLFYIWLDDAAGTRIGRALIRAARRGVACRVLVDGVGSKVFLKSALRREMEAGGVHVHAALPANAVRAIFARLDLRNHRKIVVIDRQLGWTGSQNLAEASFAPKPEFAPWVDCAVRIEGPVVKELHLLFVEDWYLDTDEMLVDSLLTPIEPVPHGVSAQAFGTGPNFKNQAATQVIQCLVHEACDELVMTTPYFVPDNATVVNLATAARRGVKVTLIVPRRNDSRLVGLASRSSYAPLLEAGVRIHEFEGGLLHAKTTVVDRKIALVSSANLDRRSLFLNFEAGLLVYDADFASQLRFLQQRYLDSSVEVLADSWATTGARRRIAQNAAALLSPLL
;
A
#
# COMPACT_ATOMS: atom_id res chain seq x y z
N MET A 1 -22.66 49.34 -41.96
CA MET A 1 -22.76 48.99 -40.53
C MET A 1 -23.50 47.66 -40.31
N TYR A 2 -24.68 47.45 -40.91
CA TYR A 2 -25.40 46.16 -40.83
C TYR A 2 -24.65 44.96 -41.44
N GLU A 3 -24.09 45.08 -42.66
CA GLU A 3 -23.30 44.00 -43.29
C GLU A 3 -22.04 43.64 -42.50
N TYR A 4 -21.42 44.62 -41.84
CA TYR A 4 -20.24 44.41 -41.02
C TYR A 4 -20.59 43.62 -39.75
N LEU A 5 -21.75 43.89 -39.16
CA LEU A 5 -22.26 43.15 -38.01
C LEU A 5 -22.63 41.70 -38.38
N ILE A 6 -23.27 41.51 -39.54
CA ILE A 6 -23.63 40.18 -40.07
C ILE A 6 -22.37 39.35 -40.39
N ASN A 7 -21.37 39.96 -41.02
CA ASN A 7 -20.08 39.30 -41.28
C ASN A 7 -19.32 38.96 -39.99
N ALA A 8 -19.33 39.85 -38.99
CA ALA A 8 -18.70 39.57 -37.71
C ALA A 8 -19.40 38.43 -36.95
N LEU A 9 -20.74 38.38 -36.98
CA LEU A 9 -21.54 37.28 -36.42
C LEU A 9 -21.29 35.96 -37.16
N SER A 10 -21.18 35.99 -38.50
CA SER A 10 -20.86 34.83 -39.32
C SER A 10 -19.46 34.27 -39.03
N ILE A 11 -18.45 35.14 -38.92
CA ILE A 11 -17.07 34.74 -38.58
C ILE A 11 -17.00 34.18 -37.15
N ALA A 12 -17.71 34.79 -36.20
CA ALA A 12 -17.77 34.28 -34.83
C ALA A 12 -18.43 32.88 -34.77
N ASN A 13 -19.48 32.65 -35.56
CA ASN A 13 -20.13 31.34 -35.67
C ASN A 13 -19.20 30.29 -36.30
N LEU A 14 -18.52 30.64 -37.41
CA LEU A 14 -17.52 29.77 -38.05
C LEU A 14 -16.36 29.42 -37.12
N ALA A 15 -15.88 30.38 -36.33
CA ALA A 15 -14.84 30.14 -35.32
C ALA A 15 -15.34 29.20 -34.21
N GLY A 16 -16.59 29.38 -33.75
CA GLY A 16 -17.22 28.51 -32.77
C GLY A 16 -17.39 27.07 -33.28
N GLU A 17 -17.90 26.90 -34.49
CA GLU A 17 -18.04 25.60 -35.16
C GLU A 17 -16.69 24.90 -35.34
N PHE A 18 -15.66 25.66 -35.73
CA PHE A 18 -14.30 25.15 -35.85
C PHE A 18 -13.74 24.65 -34.52
N VAL A 19 -13.92 25.42 -33.43
CA VAL A 19 -13.48 25.02 -32.08
C VAL A 19 -14.19 23.73 -31.63
N ILE A 20 -15.49 23.62 -31.88
CA ILE A 20 -16.28 22.41 -31.55
C ILE A 20 -15.78 21.21 -32.36
N LEU A 21 -15.51 21.38 -33.66
CA LEU A 21 -15.01 20.31 -34.53
C LEU A 21 -13.63 19.83 -34.08
N VAL A 22 -12.72 20.75 -33.75
CA VAL A 22 -11.37 20.43 -33.25
C VAL A 22 -11.46 19.69 -31.91
N GLU A 23 -12.30 20.15 -31.00
CA GLU A 23 -12.50 19.49 -29.70
C GLU A 23 -13.10 18.09 -29.86
N PHE A 24 -14.07 17.92 -30.75
CA PHE A 24 -14.67 16.63 -31.05
C PHE A 24 -13.65 15.66 -31.66
N ALA A 25 -12.88 16.10 -32.67
CA ALA A 25 -11.81 15.32 -33.26
C ALA A 25 -10.75 14.93 -32.22
N PHE A 26 -10.40 15.84 -31.32
CA PHE A 26 -9.49 15.58 -30.21
C PHE A 26 -10.04 14.50 -29.28
N ARG A 27 -11.31 14.56 -28.85
CA ARG A 27 -11.94 13.53 -28.03
C ARG A 27 -11.99 12.17 -28.72
N VAL A 28 -12.36 12.13 -30.00
CA VAL A 28 -12.34 10.88 -30.79
C VAL A 28 -10.92 10.30 -30.82
N SER A 29 -9.90 11.14 -31.00
CA SER A 29 -8.50 10.71 -30.95
C SER A 29 -8.09 10.12 -29.59
N LEU A 30 -8.54 10.72 -28.48
CA LEU A 30 -8.32 10.20 -27.13
C LEU A 30 -9.03 8.86 -26.91
N ILE A 31 -10.25 8.69 -27.42
CA ILE A 31 -11.00 7.44 -27.33
C ILE A 31 -10.31 6.34 -28.14
N ILE A 32 -9.91 6.60 -29.39
CA ILE A 32 -9.16 5.65 -30.23
C ILE A 32 -7.84 5.28 -29.55
N TRP A 33 -7.12 6.28 -29.06
CA TRP A 33 -5.88 6.06 -28.33
C TRP A 33 -6.11 5.20 -27.08
N MET A 34 -7.20 5.42 -26.34
CA MET A 34 -7.52 4.64 -25.14
C MET A 34 -7.96 3.20 -25.46
N LEU A 35 -8.69 3.00 -26.56
CA LEU A 35 -9.04 1.67 -27.08
C LEU A 35 -7.80 0.91 -27.57
N SER A 36 -6.77 1.63 -28.06
CA SER A 36 -5.49 1.01 -28.43
C SER A 36 -4.67 0.53 -27.22
N ARG A 37 -4.98 1.02 -26.01
CA ARG A 37 -4.28 0.63 -24.77
C ARG A 37 -4.83 -0.69 -24.22
N ARG A 38 -3.98 -1.72 -24.27
CA ARG A 38 -4.26 -3.08 -23.77
C ARG A 38 -4.41 -3.21 -22.24
N ARG A 39 -4.03 -2.19 -21.46
CA ARG A 39 -3.86 -2.31 -19.98
C ARG A 39 -4.93 -1.63 -19.13
N LEU A 40 -5.89 -0.92 -19.72
CA LEU A 40 -7.00 -0.34 -18.97
C LEU A 40 -8.10 -1.38 -18.77
N GLU A 41 -8.58 -1.53 -17.53
CA GLU A 41 -9.73 -2.38 -17.23
C GLU A 41 -10.95 -1.93 -18.05
N PRO A 42 -11.77 -2.83 -18.62
CA PRO A 42 -12.88 -2.43 -19.49
C PRO A 42 -13.85 -1.44 -18.84
N THR A 43 -14.14 -1.62 -17.56
CA THR A 43 -15.01 -0.73 -16.78
C THR A 43 -14.40 0.66 -16.61
N THR A 44 -13.14 0.76 -16.20
CA THR A 44 -12.41 2.05 -16.13
C THR A 44 -12.34 2.73 -17.48
N ARG A 45 -12.08 1.97 -18.56
CA ARG A 45 -12.09 2.50 -19.93
C ARG A 45 -13.44 3.10 -20.27
N LEU A 46 -14.52 2.36 -20.01
CA LEU A 46 -15.89 2.83 -20.28
C LEU A 46 -16.22 4.09 -19.49
N SER A 47 -15.86 4.17 -18.20
CA SER A 47 -16.04 5.37 -17.37
C SER A 47 -15.36 6.60 -17.98
N TRP A 48 -14.13 6.45 -18.48
CA TRP A 48 -13.44 7.55 -19.15
C TRP A 48 -14.08 7.93 -20.49
N ILE A 49 -14.54 6.97 -21.29
CA ILE A 49 -15.29 7.25 -22.53
C ILE A 49 -16.55 8.06 -22.20
N ILE A 50 -17.33 7.61 -21.21
CA ILE A 50 -18.56 8.30 -20.79
C ILE A 50 -18.24 9.72 -20.32
N LEU A 51 -17.19 9.92 -19.50
CA LEU A 51 -16.80 11.26 -19.04
C LEU A 51 -16.41 12.18 -20.21
N LEU A 52 -15.61 11.68 -21.16
CA LEU A 52 -15.20 12.42 -22.36
C LEU A 52 -16.40 12.83 -23.21
N LEU A 53 -17.41 11.96 -23.32
CA LEU A 53 -18.63 12.24 -24.08
C LEU A 53 -19.57 13.20 -23.34
N ALA A 54 -19.75 13.02 -22.03
CA ALA A 54 -20.73 13.75 -21.23
C ALA A 54 -20.30 15.20 -20.92
N ILE A 55 -19.00 15.46 -20.74
CA ILE A 55 -18.49 16.79 -20.36
C ILE A 55 -17.36 17.21 -21.33
N PRO A 56 -17.70 17.82 -22.47
CA PRO A 56 -16.71 18.33 -23.43
C PRO A 56 -15.71 19.30 -22.75
N PHE A 57 -14.49 19.37 -23.28
CA PHE A 57 -13.34 20.10 -22.73
C PHE A 57 -12.88 19.62 -21.33
N LEU A 58 -13.73 19.74 -20.31
CA LEU A 58 -13.38 19.43 -18.92
C LEU A 58 -13.11 17.93 -18.74
N GLY A 59 -13.90 17.05 -19.35
CA GLY A 59 -13.66 15.60 -19.34
C GLY A 59 -12.29 15.23 -19.92
N SER A 60 -11.88 15.91 -21.00
CA SER A 60 -10.55 15.75 -21.62
C SER A 60 -9.43 16.21 -20.70
N ILE A 61 -9.60 17.35 -20.01
CA ILE A 61 -8.63 17.85 -19.02
C ILE A 61 -8.49 16.85 -17.86
N ILE A 62 -9.61 16.39 -17.28
CA ILE A 62 -9.61 15.43 -16.17
C ILE A 62 -8.95 14.11 -16.60
N PHE A 63 -9.27 13.61 -17.80
CA PHE A 63 -8.67 12.38 -18.34
C PHE A 63 -7.15 12.49 -18.49
N LEU A 64 -6.64 13.62 -18.99
CA LEU A 64 -5.20 13.80 -19.15
C LEU A 64 -4.46 13.92 -17.81
N LEU A 65 -5.11 14.41 -16.76
CA LEU A 65 -4.54 14.53 -15.42
C LEU A 65 -4.57 13.21 -14.63
N VAL A 66 -5.64 12.41 -14.78
CA VAL A 66 -5.94 11.27 -13.88
C VAL A 66 -6.11 9.94 -14.63
N GLY A 67 -6.53 9.96 -15.89
CA GLY A 67 -6.99 8.76 -16.61
C GLY A 67 -5.93 7.81 -17.11
N GLU A 68 -4.69 8.26 -17.33
CA GLU A 68 -3.58 7.40 -17.74
C GLU A 68 -2.58 7.18 -16.59
N THR A 69 -2.27 5.92 -16.29
CA THR A 69 -1.18 5.54 -15.38
C THR A 69 0.18 5.86 -16.01
N ARG A 70 0.58 7.13 -15.98
CA ARG A 70 1.90 7.59 -16.40
C ARG A 70 2.88 7.45 -15.24
N PHE A 71 3.75 6.47 -15.32
CA PHE A 71 4.86 6.29 -14.37
C PHE A 71 6.05 7.22 -14.67
N GLY A 72 6.10 7.78 -15.89
CA GLY A 72 7.16 8.67 -16.37
C GLY A 72 8.34 7.91 -16.98
N ARG A 73 8.73 8.25 -18.22
CA ARG A 73 9.78 7.52 -18.98
C ARG A 73 11.11 7.44 -18.22
N ARG A 74 11.51 8.52 -17.53
CA ARG A 74 12.73 8.59 -16.72
C ARG A 74 12.70 7.60 -15.55
N ARG A 75 11.60 7.53 -14.81
CA ARG A 75 11.45 6.61 -13.67
C ARG A 75 11.42 5.15 -14.14
N VAL A 76 10.77 4.87 -15.28
CA VAL A 76 10.84 3.54 -15.92
C VAL A 76 12.27 3.15 -16.33
N ALA A 77 13.06 4.10 -16.85
CA ALA A 77 14.45 3.84 -17.23
C ALA A 77 15.32 3.57 -15.98
N ARG A 78 15.18 4.38 -14.93
CA ARG A 78 15.85 4.16 -13.64
C ARG A 78 15.46 2.83 -13.00
N HIS A 79 14.18 2.49 -13.00
CA HIS A 79 13.72 1.20 -12.49
C HIS A 79 14.40 0.03 -13.21
N ARG A 80 14.55 0.10 -14.55
CA ARG A 80 15.31 -0.91 -15.29
C ARG A 80 16.79 -0.95 -14.92
N GLN A 81 17.41 0.20 -14.63
CA GLN A 81 18.82 0.27 -14.23
C GLN A 81 19.06 -0.38 -12.86
N VAL A 82 18.22 -0.08 -11.86
CA VAL A 82 18.37 -0.71 -10.55
C VAL A 82 18.05 -2.20 -10.59
N LEU A 83 17.01 -2.62 -11.33
CA LEU A 83 16.75 -4.05 -11.52
C LEU A 83 17.92 -4.77 -12.19
N ALA A 84 18.56 -4.17 -13.20
CA ALA A 84 19.74 -4.77 -13.82
C ALA A 84 20.95 -4.82 -12.87
N ALA A 85 21.06 -3.89 -11.92
CA ALA A 85 22.10 -3.92 -10.90
C ALA A 85 21.80 -4.95 -9.79
N LEU A 86 20.52 -5.22 -9.54
CA LEU A 86 20.01 -6.20 -8.58
C LEU A 86 19.85 -7.62 -9.16
N ASP A 87 20.02 -7.81 -10.47
CA ASP A 87 19.99 -9.11 -11.14
C ASP A 87 21.25 -9.92 -10.83
N ARG A 88 21.42 -10.22 -9.54
CA ARG A 88 22.54 -10.92 -8.92
C ARG A 88 21.93 -11.88 -7.90
N PRO A 89 22.26 -13.19 -7.93
CA PRO A 89 21.77 -14.13 -6.93
C PRO A 89 22.02 -13.64 -5.50
N GLU A 90 23.19 -13.06 -5.25
CA GLU A 90 23.62 -12.57 -3.93
C GLU A 90 22.79 -11.38 -3.43
N ALA A 91 21.99 -10.71 -4.26
CA ALA A 91 21.09 -9.64 -3.82
C ALA A 91 19.81 -10.19 -3.17
N HIS A 92 19.44 -11.43 -3.48
CA HIS A 92 18.20 -12.06 -3.01
C HIS A 92 18.50 -13.14 -1.96
N ALA A 93 17.79 -13.09 -0.82
CA ALA A 93 18.04 -14.03 0.27
C ALA A 93 17.71 -15.48 -0.14
N ASN A 94 16.65 -15.69 -0.93
CA ASN A 94 16.25 -17.03 -1.38
C ASN A 94 17.23 -17.68 -2.36
N SER A 95 18.22 -16.95 -2.88
CA SER A 95 19.27 -17.56 -3.72
C SER A 95 20.31 -18.32 -2.91
N ASP A 96 20.41 -18.07 -1.60
CA ASP A 96 21.28 -18.82 -0.71
C ASP A 96 20.59 -20.14 -0.29
N PRO A 97 21.15 -21.31 -0.68
CA PRO A 97 20.59 -22.61 -0.31
C PRO A 97 20.50 -22.85 1.20
N ALA A 98 21.31 -22.17 2.02
CA ALA A 98 21.30 -22.33 3.47
C ALA A 98 20.02 -21.77 4.11
N VAL A 99 19.38 -20.80 3.47
CA VAL A 99 18.17 -20.14 3.99
C VAL A 99 16.95 -20.33 3.11
N ASN A 100 17.08 -20.82 1.88
CA ASN A 100 15.93 -21.06 1.00
C ASN A 100 14.95 -22.08 1.62
N ALA A 101 13.71 -21.64 1.87
CA ALA A 101 12.68 -22.43 2.53
C ALA A 101 11.68 -23.08 1.56
N ALA A 102 11.84 -22.94 0.24
CA ALA A 102 10.86 -23.39 -0.75
C ALA A 102 10.59 -24.90 -0.65
N GLY A 103 11.63 -25.69 -0.33
CA GLY A 103 11.53 -27.14 -0.11
C GLY A 103 11.03 -27.57 1.27
N THR A 104 10.89 -26.64 2.23
CA THR A 104 10.45 -26.96 3.60
C THR A 104 8.97 -26.72 3.84
N LEU A 105 8.32 -25.95 2.96
CA LEU A 105 6.91 -25.64 3.07
C LEU A 105 6.08 -26.71 2.34
N GLU A 106 4.92 -27.03 2.90
CA GLU A 106 3.99 -28.01 2.33
C GLU A 106 2.57 -27.43 2.18
N GLY A 107 1.74 -28.11 1.40
CA GLY A 107 0.31 -27.83 1.29
C GLY A 107 0.00 -26.37 0.91
N PRO A 108 -0.93 -25.70 1.63
CA PRO A 108 -1.28 -24.30 1.38
C PRO A 108 -0.10 -23.33 1.46
N ALA A 109 0.82 -23.52 2.42
CA ALA A 109 1.98 -22.65 2.59
C ALA A 109 2.92 -22.71 1.38
N HIS A 110 3.16 -23.91 0.83
CA HIS A 110 3.97 -24.09 -0.38
C HIS A 110 3.35 -23.36 -1.59
N ARG A 111 2.04 -23.53 -1.82
CA ARG A 111 1.35 -22.89 -2.95
C ARG A 111 1.35 -21.37 -2.83
N MET A 112 1.12 -20.85 -1.63
CA MET A 112 1.21 -19.42 -1.35
C MET A 112 2.62 -18.89 -1.59
N ALA A 113 3.64 -19.55 -1.04
CA ALA A 113 5.03 -19.12 -1.20
C ALA A 113 5.48 -19.11 -2.66
N ARG A 114 5.11 -20.14 -3.41
CA ARG A 114 5.37 -20.24 -4.85
C ARG A 114 4.69 -19.12 -5.62
N LEU A 115 3.43 -18.81 -5.34
CA LEU A 115 2.75 -17.70 -6.00
C LEU A 115 3.44 -16.37 -5.69
N ALA A 116 3.71 -16.09 -4.41
CA ALA A 116 4.35 -14.85 -3.97
C ALA A 116 5.74 -14.67 -4.63
N GLU A 117 6.51 -15.75 -4.77
CA GLU A 117 7.79 -15.75 -5.47
C GLU A 117 7.62 -15.48 -6.97
N GLN A 118 6.66 -16.12 -7.63
CA GLN A 118 6.42 -15.90 -9.07
C GLN A 118 5.94 -14.47 -9.38
N VAL A 119 5.27 -13.81 -8.44
CA VAL A 119 4.85 -12.42 -8.62
C VAL A 119 5.90 -11.40 -8.18
N ASN A 120 6.82 -11.71 -7.27
CA ASN A 120 7.74 -10.68 -6.77
C ASN A 120 9.23 -11.02 -6.90
N GLY A 121 9.58 -12.24 -7.33
CA GLY A 121 10.96 -12.74 -7.42
C GLY A 121 11.58 -13.17 -6.09
N ALA A 122 11.08 -12.64 -4.97
CA ALA A 122 11.53 -12.98 -3.63
C ALA A 122 10.84 -14.26 -3.12
N GLY A 123 11.60 -15.33 -2.92
CA GLY A 123 11.14 -16.62 -2.39
C GLY A 123 11.07 -16.67 -0.85
N PRO A 124 10.50 -17.73 -0.27
CA PRO A 124 10.47 -17.91 1.18
C PRO A 124 11.87 -18.23 1.72
N VAL A 125 12.22 -17.65 2.87
CA VAL A 125 13.50 -17.87 3.56
C VAL A 125 13.30 -18.26 5.01
N LEU A 126 14.11 -19.19 5.51
CA LEU A 126 14.13 -19.73 6.87
C LEU A 126 15.09 -18.91 7.75
N GLY A 127 14.98 -19.08 9.07
CA GLY A 127 15.95 -18.52 10.02
C GLY A 127 15.61 -17.09 10.45
N ASN A 128 14.32 -16.75 10.52
CA ASN A 128 13.88 -15.42 10.95
C ASN A 128 13.27 -15.48 12.36
N ARG A 129 13.67 -14.57 13.24
CA ARG A 129 12.93 -14.27 14.47
C ARG A 129 12.00 -13.10 14.18
N ILE A 130 10.71 -13.28 14.43
CA ILE A 130 9.68 -12.28 14.10
C ILE A 130 8.85 -12.02 15.35
N GLU A 131 8.77 -10.75 15.74
CA GLU A 131 8.05 -10.30 16.93
C GLU A 131 6.93 -9.33 16.53
N LEU A 132 5.71 -9.60 16.97
CA LEU A 132 4.53 -8.79 16.67
C LEU A 132 4.30 -7.73 17.76
N PHE A 133 4.08 -6.50 17.33
CA PHE A 133 3.73 -5.37 18.19
C PHE A 133 2.38 -4.78 17.77
N GLY A 134 1.45 -4.69 18.71
CA GLY A 134 0.13 -4.05 18.52
C GLY A 134 -0.04 -2.75 19.33
N ASP A 135 1.04 -2.22 19.88
CA ASP A 135 1.08 -1.02 20.70
C ASP A 135 2.13 -0.04 20.15
N THR A 136 1.71 1.21 19.92
CA THR A 136 2.55 2.23 19.30
C THR A 136 3.80 2.56 20.12
N ASP A 137 3.68 2.64 21.45
CA ASP A 137 4.81 3.03 22.29
C ASP A 137 5.86 1.91 22.31
N LEU A 138 5.42 0.65 22.34
CA LEU A 138 6.34 -0.50 22.23
C LEU A 138 7.05 -0.56 20.86
N VAL A 139 6.37 -0.18 19.77
CA VAL A 139 7.00 -0.04 18.45
C VAL A 139 8.06 1.05 18.47
N LEU A 140 7.76 2.22 19.04
CA LEU A 140 8.70 3.34 19.12
C LEU A 140 9.90 3.01 20.03
N ASP A 141 9.68 2.35 21.16
CA ASP A 141 10.73 1.85 22.05
C ASP A 141 11.65 0.86 21.35
N GLY A 142 11.07 -0.07 20.59
CA GLY A 142 11.79 -1.06 19.78
C GLY A 142 12.66 -0.40 18.72
N LEU A 143 12.05 0.46 17.90
CA LEU A 143 12.74 1.19 16.84
C LEU A 143 13.87 2.07 17.37
N GLU A 144 13.64 2.83 18.44
CA GLU A 144 14.68 3.66 19.04
C GLU A 144 15.86 2.83 19.53
N ARG A 145 15.59 1.71 20.23
CA ARG A 145 16.63 0.79 20.72
C ARG A 145 17.46 0.21 19.58
N ASP A 146 16.80 -0.28 18.53
CA ASP A 146 17.51 -0.87 17.39
C ASP A 146 18.35 0.21 16.66
N ILE A 147 17.86 1.44 16.52
CA ILE A 147 18.64 2.56 15.93
C ILE A 147 19.84 2.93 16.80
N ASP A 148 19.69 2.90 18.12
CA ASP A 148 20.78 3.25 19.05
C ASP A 148 21.91 2.23 19.07
N ILE A 149 21.65 0.97 18.72
CA ILE A 149 22.69 -0.08 18.59
C ILE A 149 23.26 -0.22 17.18
N ALA A 150 22.69 0.48 16.19
CA ALA A 150 23.13 0.41 14.80
C ALA A 150 24.61 0.79 14.63
N THR A 151 25.30 0.10 13.71
CA THR A 151 26.75 0.21 13.49
C THR A 151 27.14 0.57 12.06
N GLU A 152 26.32 0.23 11.06
CA GLU A 152 26.59 0.44 9.64
C GLU A 152 25.61 1.44 9.04
N HIS A 153 24.30 1.17 9.11
CA HIS A 153 23.29 1.99 8.47
C HIS A 153 21.90 1.88 9.11
N CYS A 154 21.13 2.97 8.98
CA CYS A 154 19.69 2.98 9.28
C CYS A 154 18.94 3.50 8.06
N HIS A 155 18.16 2.65 7.39
CA HIS A 155 17.37 3.00 6.23
C HIS A 155 15.89 2.96 6.59
N LEU A 156 15.20 4.10 6.54
CA LEU A 156 13.79 4.21 6.93
C LEU A 156 12.97 4.73 5.75
N LEU A 157 11.85 4.07 5.49
CA LEU A 157 10.88 4.45 4.49
C LEU A 157 9.48 4.49 5.10
N PHE A 158 8.82 5.65 5.05
CA PHE A 158 7.45 5.80 5.57
C PHE A 158 6.54 6.60 4.64
N TYR A 159 5.25 6.22 4.61
CA TYR A 159 4.22 7.04 3.97
C TYR A 159 3.97 8.35 4.74
N ILE A 160 3.66 8.23 6.03
CA ILE A 160 3.47 9.36 6.94
C ILE A 160 4.56 9.31 8.01
N TRP A 161 5.31 10.40 8.09
CA TRP A 161 6.15 10.81 9.20
C TRP A 161 5.65 12.19 9.64
N LEU A 162 5.35 12.37 10.92
CA LEU A 162 4.93 13.65 11.49
C LEU A 162 6.02 14.30 12.34
N ASP A 163 6.01 15.63 12.43
CA ASP A 163 6.83 16.38 13.41
C ASP A 163 6.05 16.46 14.75
N ASP A 164 5.83 15.30 15.35
CA ASP A 164 5.17 15.09 16.64
C ASP A 164 6.11 14.36 17.62
N ALA A 165 5.65 13.94 18.80
CA ALA A 165 6.54 13.31 19.78
C ALA A 165 7.14 11.99 19.25
N ALA A 166 6.35 11.20 18.54
CA ALA A 166 6.79 9.94 17.93
C ALA A 166 7.86 10.18 16.85
N GLY A 167 7.58 11.09 15.91
CA GLY A 167 8.53 11.43 14.85
C GLY A 167 9.80 12.09 15.38
N THR A 168 9.68 12.98 16.36
CA THR A 168 10.83 13.64 17.02
C THR A 168 11.71 12.63 17.72
N ARG A 169 11.11 11.67 18.42
CA ARG A 169 11.82 10.60 19.14
C ARG A 169 12.72 9.80 18.20
N ILE A 170 12.15 9.28 17.12
CA ILE A 170 12.91 8.49 16.13
C ILE A 170 13.89 9.37 15.34
N GLY A 171 13.50 10.60 14.98
CA GLY A 171 14.40 11.54 14.30
C GLY A 171 15.65 11.85 15.12
N ARG A 172 15.51 12.03 16.45
CA ARG A 172 16.65 12.23 17.36
C ARG A 172 17.49 10.98 17.55
N ALA A 173 16.88 9.79 17.56
CA ALA A 173 17.63 8.53 17.56
C ALA A 173 18.52 8.42 16.31
N LEU A 174 18.01 8.78 15.14
CA LEU A 174 18.79 8.81 13.90
C LEU A 174 19.91 9.86 13.96
N ILE A 175 19.68 11.03 14.53
CA ILE A 175 20.75 12.04 14.73
C ILE A 175 21.86 11.47 15.63
N ARG A 176 21.50 10.75 16.71
CA ARG A 176 22.49 10.07 17.55
C ARG A 176 23.29 9.05 16.76
N ALA A 177 22.63 8.23 15.94
CA ALA A 177 23.29 7.23 15.11
C ALA A 177 24.22 7.86 14.05
N ALA A 178 23.75 8.88 13.33
CA ALA A 178 24.54 9.61 12.33
C ALA A 178 25.80 10.23 12.94
N ARG A 179 25.70 10.79 14.16
CA ARG A 179 26.86 11.31 14.90
C ARG A 179 27.89 10.26 15.30
N ARG A 180 27.48 8.98 15.41
CA ARG A 180 28.40 7.85 15.61
C ARG A 180 29.05 7.37 14.30
N GLY A 181 28.66 7.93 13.16
CA GLY A 181 29.15 7.54 11.83
C GLY A 181 28.26 6.54 11.09
N VAL A 182 27.08 6.20 11.64
CA VAL A 182 26.11 5.31 10.99
C VAL A 182 25.47 6.01 9.79
N ALA A 183 25.38 5.35 8.64
CA ALA A 183 24.76 5.92 7.45
C ALA A 183 23.23 5.94 7.58
N CYS A 184 22.65 7.07 8.00
CA CYS A 184 21.21 7.23 8.18
C CYS A 184 20.53 7.83 6.93
N ARG A 185 19.62 7.08 6.31
CA ARG A 185 18.84 7.46 5.12
C ARG A 185 17.35 7.35 5.40
N VAL A 186 16.62 8.42 5.12
CA VAL A 186 15.17 8.53 5.35
C VAL A 186 14.49 8.90 4.04
N LEU A 187 13.58 8.05 3.59
CA LEU A 187 12.73 8.27 2.44
C LEU A 187 11.27 8.39 2.89
N VAL A 188 10.63 9.52 2.61
CA VAL A 188 9.22 9.72 3.03
C VAL A 188 8.35 10.11 1.85
N ASP A 189 7.09 9.67 1.82
CA ASP A 189 6.19 10.05 0.74
C ASP A 189 5.97 11.58 0.70
N GLY A 190 6.15 12.16 -0.48
CA GLY A 190 6.11 13.61 -0.68
C GLY A 190 4.74 14.27 -0.43
N VAL A 191 3.66 13.50 -0.38
CA VAL A 191 2.30 13.99 -0.06
C VAL A 191 1.93 13.62 1.37
N GLY A 192 2.08 12.35 1.75
CA GLY A 192 1.77 11.86 3.09
C GLY A 192 2.58 12.56 4.18
N SER A 193 3.86 12.86 3.91
CA SER A 193 4.78 13.50 4.84
C SER A 193 5.09 14.96 4.48
N LYS A 194 4.20 15.64 3.75
CA LYS A 194 4.41 17.03 3.27
C LYS A 194 4.68 18.02 4.41
N VAL A 195 4.05 17.83 5.56
CA VAL A 195 4.24 18.68 6.75
C VAL A 195 5.63 18.45 7.34
N PHE A 196 6.01 17.19 7.57
CA PHE A 196 7.36 16.82 8.02
C PHE A 196 8.47 17.31 7.07
N LEU A 197 8.28 17.23 5.77
CA LEU A 197 9.25 17.70 4.78
C LEU A 197 9.54 19.21 4.85
N LYS A 198 8.69 19.99 5.54
CA LYS A 198 8.87 21.43 5.78
C LYS A 198 9.19 21.78 7.23
N SER A 199 9.25 20.76 8.08
CA SER A 199 9.29 20.88 9.54
C SER A 199 10.65 21.32 10.08
N ALA A 200 10.69 21.65 11.37
CA ALA A 200 11.94 21.92 12.08
C ALA A 200 12.74 20.63 12.28
N LEU A 201 12.07 19.53 12.59
CA LEU A 201 12.69 18.23 12.77
C LEU A 201 13.47 17.77 11.53
N ARG A 202 12.94 17.92 10.31
CA ARG A 202 13.70 17.60 9.09
C ARG A 202 15.03 18.38 9.04
N ARG A 203 15.00 19.69 9.33
CA ARG A 203 16.21 20.53 9.31
C ARG A 203 17.19 20.10 10.39
N GLU A 204 16.70 19.73 11.57
CA GLU A 204 17.50 19.19 12.67
C GLU A 204 18.19 17.87 12.26
N MET A 205 17.45 16.97 11.60
CA MET A 205 17.96 15.70 11.10
C MET A 205 19.05 15.88 10.03
N GLU A 206 18.82 16.74 9.04
CA GLU A 206 19.81 17.04 8.00
C GLU A 206 21.07 17.69 8.59
N ALA A 207 20.92 18.63 9.52
CA ALA A 207 22.06 19.22 10.24
C ALA A 207 22.81 18.20 11.12
N GLY A 208 22.12 17.14 11.57
CA GLY A 208 22.69 16.03 12.32
C GLY A 208 23.37 14.96 11.46
N GLY A 209 23.38 15.09 10.14
CA GLY A 209 23.99 14.13 9.21
C GLY A 209 23.05 13.06 8.66
N VAL A 210 21.73 13.18 8.87
CA VAL A 210 20.74 12.25 8.31
C VAL A 210 20.34 12.70 6.90
N HIS A 211 20.38 11.77 5.94
CA HIS A 211 19.96 12.05 4.56
C HIS A 211 18.45 11.87 4.40
N VAL A 212 17.71 12.97 4.24
CA VAL A 212 16.24 12.96 4.13
C VAL A 212 15.79 13.30 2.71
N HIS A 213 15.03 12.40 2.07
CA HIS A 213 14.51 12.57 0.72
C HIS A 213 13.01 12.34 0.62
N ALA A 214 12.36 13.02 -0.32
CA ALA A 214 10.95 12.84 -0.62
C ALA A 214 10.77 11.83 -1.76
N ALA A 215 10.07 10.72 -1.47
CA ALA A 215 9.61 9.78 -2.48
C ALA A 215 8.43 10.38 -3.24
N LEU A 216 8.43 10.25 -4.57
CA LEU A 216 7.30 10.67 -5.41
C LEU A 216 6.81 12.09 -5.04
N PRO A 217 7.66 13.14 -5.10
CA PRO A 217 7.24 14.51 -4.77
C PRO A 217 6.10 14.96 -5.70
N ALA A 218 5.08 15.62 -5.15
CA ALA A 218 3.99 16.18 -5.94
C ALA A 218 4.32 17.64 -6.33
N ASN A 219 4.92 17.83 -7.51
CA ASN A 219 5.26 19.14 -8.05
C ASN A 219 4.76 19.32 -9.50
N ALA A 220 4.65 20.58 -9.94
CA ALA A 220 4.09 20.93 -11.24
C ALA A 220 4.85 20.29 -12.41
N VAL A 221 6.19 20.19 -12.31
CA VAL A 221 7.02 19.52 -13.32
C VAL A 221 6.64 18.05 -13.45
N ARG A 222 6.48 17.33 -12.33
CA ARG A 222 6.07 15.94 -12.36
C ARG A 222 4.64 15.76 -12.86
N ALA A 223 3.71 16.66 -12.52
CA ALA A 223 2.32 16.59 -12.96
C ALA A 223 2.17 16.51 -14.49
N ILE A 224 3.13 17.08 -15.23
CA ILE A 224 3.18 17.03 -16.70
C ILE A 224 3.54 15.62 -17.20
N PHE A 225 4.41 14.89 -16.48
CA PHE A 225 5.02 13.65 -16.96
C PHE A 225 4.57 12.37 -16.24
N ALA A 226 3.93 12.48 -15.07
CA ALA A 226 3.51 11.35 -14.25
C ALA A 226 2.28 11.65 -13.39
N ARG A 227 1.55 10.59 -13.02
CA ARG A 227 0.43 10.67 -12.06
C ARG A 227 0.91 11.14 -10.70
N LEU A 228 0.26 12.17 -10.15
CA LEU A 228 0.55 12.69 -8.81
C LEU A 228 -0.04 11.83 -7.71
N ASP A 229 -1.07 11.05 -8.00
CA ASP A 229 -1.78 10.21 -7.03
C ASP A 229 -1.12 8.85 -6.80
N LEU A 230 -0.04 8.51 -7.52
CA LEU A 230 0.83 7.39 -7.13
C LEU A 230 1.60 7.77 -5.88
N ARG A 231 1.49 6.96 -4.83
CA ARG A 231 2.11 7.19 -3.52
C ARG A 231 2.97 6.01 -3.11
N ASN A 232 4.01 6.29 -2.31
CA ASN A 232 4.78 5.24 -1.67
C ASN A 232 4.17 4.96 -0.30
N HIS A 233 3.45 3.84 -0.20
CA HIS A 233 2.69 3.49 0.99
C HIS A 233 3.42 2.42 1.83
N ARG A 234 4.66 2.09 1.51
CA ARG A 234 5.50 1.17 2.29
C ARG A 234 5.84 1.76 3.67
N LYS A 235 6.07 0.87 4.63
CA LYS A 235 6.71 1.15 5.91
C LYS A 235 7.81 0.13 6.11
N ILE A 236 9.05 0.56 5.93
CA ILE A 236 10.22 -0.30 5.96
C ILE A 236 11.27 0.40 6.81
N VAL A 237 11.82 -0.32 7.77
CA VAL A 237 13.04 0.06 8.46
C VAL A 237 14.03 -1.08 8.28
N VAL A 238 15.25 -0.75 7.92
CA VAL A 238 16.37 -1.69 7.86
C VAL A 238 17.51 -1.09 8.67
N ILE A 239 17.98 -1.84 9.65
CA ILE A 239 19.05 -1.44 10.55
C ILE A 239 20.17 -2.45 10.41
N ASP A 240 21.31 -1.95 9.96
CA ASP A 240 22.42 -2.74 9.47
C ASP A 240 21.87 -3.80 8.50
N ARG A 241 22.27 -5.05 8.64
CA ARG A 241 21.94 -6.08 7.65
C ARG A 241 20.86 -7.03 8.12
N GLN A 242 20.73 -7.20 9.44
CA GLN A 242 19.98 -8.29 10.04
C GLN A 242 18.66 -7.86 10.68
N LEU A 243 18.48 -6.57 11.00
CA LEU A 243 17.30 -6.07 11.70
C LEU A 243 16.39 -5.30 10.76
N GLY A 244 15.09 -5.58 10.84
CA GLY A 244 14.10 -4.89 10.03
C GLY A 244 12.79 -4.68 10.77
N TRP A 245 12.05 -3.66 10.34
CA TRP A 245 10.67 -3.44 10.75
C TRP A 245 9.78 -3.21 9.54
N THR A 246 8.57 -3.75 9.60
CA THR A 246 7.54 -3.45 8.61
C THR A 246 6.14 -3.60 9.21
N GLY A 247 5.12 -3.35 8.41
CA GLY A 247 3.72 -3.43 8.77
C GLY A 247 2.95 -2.21 8.33
N SER A 248 1.92 -1.86 9.10
CA SER A 248 0.97 -0.82 8.71
C SER A 248 1.18 0.51 9.42
N GLN A 249 1.93 0.50 10.52
CA GLN A 249 2.17 1.65 11.38
C GLN A 249 2.99 2.75 10.69
N ASN A 250 2.39 3.93 10.57
CA ASN A 250 3.10 5.16 10.22
C ASN A 250 3.88 5.71 11.43
N LEU A 251 4.81 6.62 11.17
CA LEU A 251 5.58 7.28 12.23
C LEU A 251 4.85 8.54 12.71
N ALA A 252 3.89 8.30 13.60
CA ALA A 252 3.02 9.30 14.22
C ALA A 252 2.55 8.79 15.59
N GLU A 253 2.20 9.71 16.48
CA GLU A 253 1.57 9.36 17.76
C GLU A 253 0.20 8.69 17.55
N ALA A 254 -0.19 7.80 18.48
CA ALA A 254 -1.51 7.18 18.47
C ALA A 254 -2.64 8.21 18.60
N SER A 255 -2.38 9.36 19.25
CA SER A 255 -3.31 10.50 19.31
C SER A 255 -3.62 11.11 17.94
N PHE A 256 -2.76 10.87 16.95
CA PHE A 256 -2.84 11.34 15.57
C PHE A 256 -3.38 12.76 15.45
N ALA A 257 -2.58 13.72 15.89
CA ALA A 257 -2.92 15.14 15.96
C ALA A 257 -3.56 15.76 14.69
N PRO A 258 -3.29 15.29 13.44
CA PRO A 258 -4.00 15.79 12.26
C PRO A 258 -5.51 15.47 12.23
N LYS A 259 -5.95 14.40 12.91
CA LYS A 259 -7.36 13.97 12.95
C LYS A 259 -7.73 13.35 14.32
N PRO A 260 -7.67 14.13 15.42
CA PRO A 260 -7.81 13.62 16.78
C PRO A 260 -9.19 13.02 17.06
N GLU A 261 -10.21 13.38 16.29
CA GLU A 261 -11.57 12.85 16.43
C GLU A 261 -11.72 11.36 16.05
N PHE A 262 -10.70 10.80 15.39
CA PHE A 262 -10.60 9.38 15.02
C PHE A 262 -9.57 8.62 15.85
N ALA A 263 -8.89 9.29 16.79
CA ALA A 263 -7.93 8.67 17.68
C ALA A 263 -8.58 7.66 18.66
N PRO A 264 -7.83 6.68 19.17
CA PRO A 264 -6.45 6.39 18.81
C PRO A 264 -6.33 5.78 17.40
N TRP A 265 -5.19 5.99 16.76
CA TRP A 265 -4.80 5.26 15.56
C TRP A 265 -4.24 3.90 15.98
N VAL A 266 -5.00 2.86 15.71
CA VAL A 266 -4.71 1.49 16.17
C VAL A 266 -4.06 0.73 15.02
N ASP A 267 -2.79 0.37 15.19
CA ASP A 267 -1.98 -0.23 14.15
C ASP A 267 -1.16 -1.41 14.71
N CYS A 268 -0.39 -2.05 13.84
CA CYS A 268 0.58 -3.06 14.22
C CYS A 268 1.84 -2.98 13.35
N ALA A 269 2.95 -3.41 13.94
CA ALA A 269 4.23 -3.57 13.26
C ALA A 269 4.86 -4.91 13.66
N VAL A 270 5.80 -5.35 12.84
CA VAL A 270 6.62 -6.54 13.11
C VAL A 270 8.08 -6.14 13.12
N ARG A 271 8.79 -6.58 14.16
CA ARG A 271 10.26 -6.56 14.23
C ARG A 271 10.78 -7.89 13.71
N ILE A 272 11.84 -7.83 12.93
CA ILE A 272 12.42 -8.98 12.24
C ILE A 272 13.91 -8.98 12.50
N GLU A 273 14.43 -10.14 12.87
CA GLU A 273 15.86 -10.44 12.86
C GLU A 273 16.09 -11.66 11.97
N GLY A 274 16.85 -11.52 10.88
CA GLY A 274 17.22 -12.65 10.02
C GLY A 274 17.16 -12.38 8.50
N PRO A 275 17.31 -13.43 7.68
CA PRO A 275 17.53 -13.31 6.24
C PRO A 275 16.46 -12.55 5.45
N VAL A 276 15.19 -12.60 5.87
CA VAL A 276 14.08 -11.92 5.16
C VAL A 276 14.22 -10.39 5.16
N VAL A 277 15.01 -9.82 6.07
CA VAL A 277 15.33 -8.38 6.09
C VAL A 277 16.00 -7.93 4.79
N LYS A 278 16.74 -8.81 4.12
CA LYS A 278 17.37 -8.51 2.83
C LYS A 278 16.38 -8.11 1.75
N GLU A 279 15.22 -8.77 1.72
CA GLU A 279 14.17 -8.45 0.74
C GLU A 279 13.50 -7.10 1.04
N LEU A 280 13.34 -6.75 2.33
CA LEU A 280 12.90 -5.41 2.72
C LEU A 280 13.95 -4.35 2.34
N HIS A 281 15.22 -4.67 2.52
CA HIS A 281 16.33 -3.81 2.13
C HIS A 281 16.38 -3.62 0.61
N LEU A 282 16.13 -4.67 -0.17
CA LEU A 282 16.06 -4.58 -1.63
C LEU A 282 14.96 -3.59 -2.08
N LEU A 283 13.76 -3.66 -1.46
CA LEU A 283 12.69 -2.70 -1.72
C LEU A 283 13.09 -1.26 -1.37
N PHE A 284 13.82 -1.06 -0.26
CA PHE A 284 14.35 0.24 0.09
C PHE A 284 15.37 0.75 -0.94
N VAL A 285 16.35 -0.08 -1.33
CA VAL A 285 17.39 0.27 -2.32
C VAL A 285 16.75 0.64 -3.66
N GLU A 286 15.75 -0.11 -4.11
CA GLU A 286 14.98 0.20 -5.32
C GLU A 286 14.35 1.60 -5.21
N ASP A 287 13.56 1.85 -4.18
CA ASP A 287 12.86 3.12 -4.00
C ASP A 287 13.81 4.31 -3.80
N TRP A 288 14.89 4.11 -3.05
CA TRP A 288 15.92 5.11 -2.83
C TRP A 288 16.56 5.52 -4.15
N TYR A 289 16.99 4.57 -4.98
CA TYR A 289 17.60 4.87 -6.27
C TYR A 289 16.65 5.63 -7.20
N LEU A 290 15.36 5.27 -7.21
CA LEU A 290 14.38 5.93 -8.08
C LEU A 290 14.25 7.43 -7.82
N ASP A 291 14.38 7.86 -6.57
CA ASP A 291 14.21 9.25 -6.13
C ASP A 291 15.54 10.00 -5.87
N THR A 292 16.67 9.31 -5.69
CA THR A 292 17.98 9.92 -5.37
C THR A 292 19.07 9.73 -6.42
N ASP A 293 18.98 8.72 -7.29
CA ASP A 293 20.05 8.26 -8.20
C ASP A 293 21.29 7.66 -7.50
N GLU A 294 21.26 7.48 -6.18
CA GLU A 294 22.32 6.80 -5.41
C GLU A 294 22.11 5.29 -5.43
N MET A 295 23.07 4.54 -5.95
CA MET A 295 23.02 3.08 -6.03
C MET A 295 23.60 2.45 -4.77
N LEU A 296 22.80 1.64 -4.06
CA LEU A 296 23.16 1.04 -2.76
C LEU A 296 23.31 -0.48 -2.80
N VAL A 297 23.51 -1.06 -3.99
CA VAL A 297 23.49 -2.52 -4.20
C VAL A 297 24.53 -3.26 -3.34
N ASP A 298 25.70 -2.67 -3.09
CA ASP A 298 26.76 -3.32 -2.31
C ASP A 298 26.34 -3.65 -0.87
N SER A 299 25.40 -2.89 -0.31
CA SER A 299 24.83 -3.15 1.03
C SER A 299 24.02 -4.45 1.08
N LEU A 300 23.55 -4.96 -0.06
CA LEU A 300 22.77 -6.20 -0.18
C LEU A 300 23.65 -7.43 -0.40
N LEU A 301 24.92 -7.30 -0.80
CA LEU A 301 25.70 -8.44 -1.30
C LEU A 301 26.18 -9.39 -0.21
N THR A 302 26.23 -8.98 1.04
CA THR A 302 26.67 -9.87 2.12
C THR A 302 25.52 -10.78 2.58
N PRO A 303 25.80 -12.06 2.84
CA PRO A 303 24.85 -12.96 3.47
C PRO A 303 24.41 -12.48 4.85
N ILE A 304 23.22 -12.90 5.27
CA ILE A 304 22.72 -12.69 6.62
C ILE A 304 22.66 -14.06 7.28
N GLU A 305 23.28 -14.19 8.45
CA GLU A 305 23.24 -15.44 9.20
C GLU A 305 21.80 -15.75 9.65
N PRO A 306 21.30 -16.97 9.43
CA PRO A 306 19.99 -17.37 9.89
C PRO A 306 19.96 -17.47 11.43
N VAL A 307 18.88 -16.97 12.03
CA VAL A 307 18.62 -17.16 13.46
C VAL A 307 18.30 -18.64 13.72
N PRO A 308 18.97 -19.29 14.70
CA PRO A 308 18.66 -20.67 15.07
C PRO A 308 17.19 -20.85 15.45
N HIS A 309 16.56 -21.91 14.93
CA HIS A 309 15.12 -22.18 15.10
C HIS A 309 14.20 -21.04 14.60
N GLY A 310 14.70 -20.17 13.72
CA GLY A 310 13.90 -19.12 13.10
C GLY A 310 12.90 -19.67 12.10
N VAL A 311 11.81 -18.93 11.91
CA VAL A 311 10.67 -19.31 11.08
C VAL A 311 10.86 -18.96 9.62
N SER A 312 10.05 -19.59 8.76
CA SER A 312 9.98 -19.30 7.34
C SER A 312 9.14 -18.05 7.08
N ALA A 313 9.69 -17.09 6.36
CA ALA A 313 9.01 -15.85 6.00
C ALA A 313 9.37 -15.40 4.58
N GLN A 314 8.53 -14.53 4.02
CA GLN A 314 8.70 -13.99 2.67
C GLN A 314 8.21 -12.54 2.66
N ALA A 315 9.12 -11.61 2.41
CA ALA A 315 8.75 -10.23 2.18
C ALA A 315 8.54 -10.00 0.68
N PHE A 316 7.56 -9.16 0.35
CA PHE A 316 7.29 -8.81 -1.04
C PHE A 316 6.86 -7.36 -1.20
N GLY A 317 7.17 -6.80 -2.37
CA GLY A 317 6.75 -5.47 -2.78
C GLY A 317 5.65 -5.52 -3.82
N THR A 318 4.84 -4.48 -3.87
CA THR A 318 3.88 -4.26 -4.95
C THR A 318 3.96 -2.82 -5.41
N GLY A 319 3.36 -2.50 -6.58
CA GLY A 319 3.33 -1.16 -7.11
C GLY A 319 3.33 -1.10 -8.64
N PRO A 320 3.24 0.11 -9.23
CA PRO A 320 3.10 0.33 -10.67
C PRO A 320 4.36 -0.06 -11.47
N ASN A 321 5.46 -0.35 -10.77
CA ASN A 321 6.71 -0.89 -11.32
C ASN A 321 6.61 -2.36 -11.71
N PHE A 322 5.77 -3.11 -11.01
CA PHE A 322 5.59 -4.53 -11.24
C PHE A 322 4.57 -4.73 -12.36
N LYS A 323 4.85 -5.68 -13.26
CA LYS A 323 3.97 -5.96 -14.40
C LYS A 323 2.73 -6.78 -14.01
N ASN A 324 2.61 -7.17 -12.75
CA ASN A 324 1.58 -8.08 -12.24
C ASN A 324 0.72 -7.41 -11.17
N GLN A 325 -0.43 -8.04 -10.92
CA GLN A 325 -1.35 -7.65 -9.86
C GLN A 325 -0.96 -8.35 -8.55
N ALA A 326 0.31 -8.24 -8.15
CA ALA A 326 0.89 -9.04 -7.07
C ALA A 326 0.07 -8.97 -5.77
N ALA A 327 -0.33 -7.75 -5.34
CA ALA A 327 -1.16 -7.55 -4.15
C ALA A 327 -2.47 -8.36 -4.23
N THR A 328 -3.21 -8.16 -5.33
CA THR A 328 -4.48 -8.84 -5.58
C THR A 328 -4.31 -10.36 -5.64
N GLN A 329 -3.29 -10.86 -6.34
CA GLN A 329 -3.04 -12.29 -6.48
C GLN A 329 -2.67 -12.94 -5.15
N VAL A 330 -1.86 -12.28 -4.33
CA VAL A 330 -1.51 -12.77 -2.98
C VAL A 330 -2.75 -12.84 -2.09
N ILE A 331 -3.55 -11.77 -2.04
CA ILE A 331 -4.80 -11.76 -1.25
C ILE A 331 -5.76 -12.85 -1.73
N GLN A 332 -5.95 -12.99 -3.04
CA GLN A 332 -6.82 -14.02 -3.60
C GLN A 332 -6.34 -15.43 -3.26
N CYS A 333 -5.03 -15.67 -3.32
CA CYS A 333 -4.46 -16.95 -2.94
C CYS A 333 -4.71 -17.26 -1.47
N LEU A 334 -4.48 -16.32 -0.55
CA LEU A 334 -4.80 -16.50 0.87
C LEU A 334 -6.28 -16.86 1.08
N VAL A 335 -7.20 -16.21 0.37
CA VAL A 335 -8.64 -16.52 0.44
C VAL A 335 -8.95 -17.92 -0.08
N HIS A 336 -8.29 -18.35 -1.16
CA HIS A 336 -8.49 -19.67 -1.75
C HIS A 336 -7.86 -20.79 -0.90
N GLU A 337 -6.72 -20.52 -0.29
CA GLU A 337 -5.97 -21.45 0.54
C GLU A 337 -6.60 -21.67 1.92
N ALA A 338 -7.47 -20.78 2.38
CA ALA A 338 -8.20 -20.95 3.64
C ALA A 338 -9.13 -22.17 3.60
N CYS A 339 -8.98 -23.05 4.59
CA CYS A 339 -9.78 -24.26 4.76
C CYS A 339 -10.73 -24.18 5.96
N ASP A 340 -10.32 -23.54 7.05
CA ASP A 340 -11.03 -23.54 8.34
C ASP A 340 -11.43 -22.12 8.78
N GLU A 341 -10.49 -21.17 8.77
CA GLU A 341 -10.66 -19.80 9.28
C GLU A 341 -9.89 -18.80 8.42
N LEU A 342 -10.54 -17.69 8.07
CA LEU A 342 -9.92 -16.54 7.41
C LEU A 342 -10.30 -15.29 8.19
N VAL A 343 -9.32 -14.57 8.75
CA VAL A 343 -9.55 -13.32 9.48
C VAL A 343 -8.76 -12.19 8.85
N MET A 344 -9.46 -11.17 8.35
CA MET A 344 -8.87 -10.01 7.68
C MET A 344 -9.17 -8.73 8.46
N THR A 345 -8.19 -7.84 8.52
CA THR A 345 -8.31 -6.51 9.11
C THR A 345 -7.85 -5.46 8.10
N THR A 346 -8.62 -4.40 7.90
CA THR A 346 -8.25 -3.29 7.00
C THR A 346 -8.98 -2.00 7.40
N PRO A 347 -8.34 -0.80 7.33
CA PRO A 347 -9.07 0.45 7.55
C PRO A 347 -10.06 0.77 6.43
N TYR A 348 -9.70 0.40 5.20
CA TYR A 348 -10.44 0.75 4.01
C TYR A 348 -10.71 -0.54 3.25
N PHE A 349 -11.98 -0.94 3.22
CA PHE A 349 -12.45 -2.10 2.49
C PHE A 349 -13.26 -1.61 1.30
N VAL A 350 -12.58 -1.22 0.22
CA VAL A 350 -13.17 -0.83 -1.06
C VAL A 350 -12.65 -1.80 -2.14
N PRO A 351 -12.94 -3.10 -2.00
CA PRO A 351 -12.35 -4.15 -2.82
C PRO A 351 -12.81 -4.07 -4.28
N ASP A 352 -12.13 -4.81 -5.15
CA ASP A 352 -12.67 -5.14 -6.46
C ASP A 352 -13.73 -6.25 -6.40
N ASN A 353 -14.47 -6.44 -7.50
CA ASN A 353 -15.51 -7.45 -7.56
C ASN A 353 -14.96 -8.87 -7.36
N ALA A 354 -13.74 -9.16 -7.85
CA ALA A 354 -13.10 -10.46 -7.69
C ALA A 354 -12.86 -10.78 -6.21
N THR A 355 -12.38 -9.81 -5.42
CA THR A 355 -12.19 -9.98 -3.98
C THR A 355 -13.51 -10.23 -3.25
N VAL A 356 -14.58 -9.49 -3.58
CA VAL A 356 -15.91 -9.72 -2.97
C VAL A 356 -16.43 -11.12 -3.27
N VAL A 357 -16.35 -11.55 -4.54
CA VAL A 357 -16.79 -12.88 -4.97
C VAL A 357 -15.97 -13.99 -4.32
N ASN A 358 -14.66 -13.82 -4.20
CA ASN A 358 -13.79 -14.83 -3.60
C ASN A 358 -14.04 -14.97 -2.09
N LEU A 359 -14.23 -13.87 -1.37
CA LEU A 359 -14.60 -13.91 0.06
C LEU A 359 -15.95 -14.59 0.28
N ALA A 360 -16.96 -14.23 -0.52
CA ALA A 360 -18.27 -14.89 -0.49
C ALA A 360 -18.16 -16.39 -0.82
N THR A 361 -17.30 -16.75 -1.77
CA THR A 361 -17.06 -18.15 -2.15
C THR A 361 -16.38 -18.93 -1.03
N ALA A 362 -15.40 -18.34 -0.34
CA ALA A 362 -14.76 -18.95 0.83
C ALA A 362 -15.77 -19.23 1.95
N ALA A 363 -16.63 -18.25 2.27
CA ALA A 363 -17.68 -18.44 3.27
C ALA A 363 -18.67 -19.56 2.87
N ARG A 364 -19.11 -19.59 1.60
CA ARG A 364 -19.98 -20.65 1.08
C ARG A 364 -19.34 -22.03 1.03
N ARG A 365 -18.00 -22.12 0.98
CA ARG A 365 -17.26 -23.38 1.14
C ARG A 365 -17.27 -23.91 2.58
N GLY A 366 -17.75 -23.11 3.54
CA GLY A 366 -17.76 -23.45 4.97
C GLY A 366 -16.60 -22.85 5.77
N VAL A 367 -15.75 -22.03 5.16
CA VAL A 367 -14.66 -21.33 5.86
C VAL A 367 -15.25 -20.26 6.79
N LYS A 368 -14.75 -20.15 8.01
CA LYS A 368 -15.13 -19.06 8.94
C LYS A 368 -14.45 -17.76 8.53
N VAL A 369 -15.11 -16.99 7.66
CA VAL A 369 -14.57 -15.72 7.16
C VAL A 369 -15.01 -14.56 8.07
N THR A 370 -14.03 -13.85 8.64
CA THR A 370 -14.24 -12.67 9.48
C THR A 370 -13.52 -11.46 8.89
N LEU A 371 -14.23 -10.35 8.73
CA LEU A 371 -13.71 -9.08 8.25
C LEU A 371 -13.86 -8.01 9.34
N ILE A 372 -12.74 -7.44 9.78
CA ILE A 372 -12.67 -6.39 10.80
C ILE A 372 -12.34 -5.07 10.11
N VAL A 373 -13.21 -4.08 10.28
CA VAL A 373 -13.14 -2.76 9.64
C VAL A 373 -13.48 -1.68 10.65
N PRO A 374 -13.00 -0.43 10.51
CA PRO A 374 -13.33 0.62 11.45
C PRO A 374 -14.81 1.01 11.33
N ARG A 375 -15.46 1.20 12.48
CA ARG A 375 -16.81 1.80 12.55
C ARG A 375 -16.81 3.20 11.96
N ARG A 376 -15.78 3.99 12.29
CA ARG A 376 -15.59 5.38 11.86
C ARG A 376 -14.37 5.50 10.95
N ASN A 377 -14.61 5.77 9.68
CA ASN A 377 -13.55 6.12 8.73
C ASN A 377 -13.28 7.64 8.76
N ASP A 378 -12.02 8.01 8.64
CA ASP A 378 -11.54 9.39 8.48
C ASP A 378 -11.85 10.02 7.11
N SER A 379 -12.47 9.24 6.22
CA SER A 379 -13.07 9.65 4.96
C SER A 379 -14.50 9.13 4.87
N ARG A 380 -15.48 10.05 4.86
CA ARG A 380 -16.91 9.71 4.74
C ARG A 380 -17.22 8.95 3.45
N LEU A 381 -16.56 9.34 2.35
CA LEU A 381 -16.75 8.73 1.05
C LEU A 381 -16.27 7.28 1.05
N VAL A 382 -15.10 7.00 1.62
CA VAL A 382 -14.57 5.64 1.78
C VAL A 382 -15.47 4.82 2.70
N GLY A 383 -15.96 5.38 3.80
CA GLY A 383 -16.88 4.68 4.70
C GLY A 383 -18.22 4.31 4.04
N LEU A 384 -18.73 5.12 3.11
CA LEU A 384 -19.93 4.81 2.33
C LEU A 384 -19.64 3.76 1.26
N ALA A 385 -18.55 3.90 0.50
CA ALA A 385 -18.13 2.96 -0.54
C ALA A 385 -17.79 1.59 0.05
N SER A 386 -17.21 1.54 1.25
CA SER A 386 -16.91 0.26 1.90
C SER A 386 -18.17 -0.54 2.21
N ARG A 387 -19.19 0.15 2.71
CA ARG A 387 -20.47 -0.43 3.08
C ARG A 387 -21.31 -0.88 1.90
N SER A 388 -21.07 -0.39 0.67
CA SER A 388 -21.79 -0.91 -0.50
C SER A 388 -21.48 -2.38 -0.78
N SER A 389 -20.34 -2.89 -0.30
CA SER A 389 -19.90 -4.27 -0.53
C SER A 389 -20.37 -5.25 0.55
N TYR A 390 -21.05 -4.79 1.61
CA TYR A 390 -21.39 -5.65 2.76
C TYR A 390 -22.49 -6.66 2.45
N ALA A 391 -23.54 -6.24 1.74
CA ALA A 391 -24.71 -7.10 1.48
C ALA A 391 -24.35 -8.48 0.88
N PRO A 392 -23.61 -8.58 -0.25
CA PRO A 392 -23.27 -9.89 -0.82
C PRO A 392 -22.36 -10.74 0.09
N LEU A 393 -21.57 -10.12 0.97
CA LEU A 393 -20.71 -10.82 1.92
C LEU A 393 -21.52 -11.38 3.09
N LEU A 394 -22.40 -10.57 3.68
CA LEU A 394 -23.29 -10.98 4.76
C LEU A 394 -24.22 -12.12 4.29
N GLU A 395 -24.79 -12.00 3.09
CA GLU A 395 -25.62 -13.05 2.47
C GLU A 395 -24.86 -14.37 2.25
N ALA A 396 -23.54 -14.30 2.04
CA ALA A 396 -22.69 -15.47 1.88
C ALA A 396 -22.21 -16.09 3.20
N GLY A 397 -22.49 -15.46 4.34
CA GLY A 397 -22.07 -15.91 5.67
C GLY A 397 -20.73 -15.32 6.16
N VAL A 398 -20.21 -14.29 5.51
CA VAL A 398 -19.04 -13.55 6.01
C VAL A 398 -19.45 -12.72 7.22
N ARG A 399 -18.70 -12.82 8.32
CA ARG A 399 -18.92 -12.04 9.54
C ARG A 399 -18.18 -10.72 9.45
N ILE A 400 -18.91 -9.60 9.44
CA ILE A 400 -18.32 -8.26 9.37
C ILE A 400 -18.42 -7.61 10.75
N HIS A 401 -17.29 -7.14 11.28
CA HIS A 401 -17.18 -6.47 12.57
C HIS A 401 -16.69 -5.04 12.40
N GLU A 402 -17.46 -4.08 12.92
CA GLU A 402 -17.12 -2.66 12.92
C GLU A 402 -16.44 -2.28 14.25
N PHE A 403 -15.13 -2.03 14.23
CA PHE A 403 -14.30 -1.67 15.39
C PHE A 403 -14.59 -0.26 15.91
N GLU A 404 -14.79 -0.12 17.22
CA GLU A 404 -15.21 1.13 17.86
C GLU A 404 -14.10 1.84 18.66
N GLY A 405 -12.98 1.17 18.94
CA GLY A 405 -11.90 1.67 19.80
C GLY A 405 -10.97 2.71 19.18
N GLY A 406 -11.40 3.44 18.14
CA GLY A 406 -10.58 4.38 17.36
C GLY A 406 -10.58 4.07 15.87
N LEU A 407 -9.56 4.55 15.14
CA LEU A 407 -9.36 4.22 13.74
C LEU A 407 -8.41 3.03 13.62
N LEU A 408 -8.99 1.85 13.44
CA LEU A 408 -8.27 0.62 13.15
C LEU A 408 -7.61 0.71 11.78
N HIS A 409 -6.28 0.82 11.79
CA HIS A 409 -5.42 1.00 10.64
C HIS A 409 -4.45 -0.17 10.42
N ALA A 410 -4.56 -1.25 11.18
CA ALA A 410 -3.87 -2.50 10.87
C ALA A 410 -4.30 -3.07 9.50
N LYS A 411 -3.38 -3.68 8.74
CA LYS A 411 -3.70 -4.49 7.55
C LYS A 411 -3.10 -5.87 7.68
N THR A 412 -3.94 -6.80 8.11
CA THR A 412 -3.50 -8.13 8.52
C THR A 412 -4.44 -9.20 8.00
N THR A 413 -3.90 -10.36 7.64
CA THR A 413 -4.68 -11.54 7.26
C THR A 413 -4.12 -12.75 7.97
N VAL A 414 -4.98 -13.55 8.60
CA VAL A 414 -4.62 -14.88 9.13
C VAL A 414 -5.42 -15.93 8.39
N VAL A 415 -4.73 -16.98 7.92
CA VAL A 415 -5.32 -18.16 7.27
C VAL A 415 -5.02 -19.38 8.13
N ASP A 416 -6.09 -20.02 8.60
CA ASP A 416 -6.08 -21.28 9.37
C ASP A 416 -5.12 -21.31 10.56
N ARG A 417 -4.74 -20.14 11.09
CA ARG A 417 -3.69 -19.96 12.11
C ARG A 417 -2.36 -20.62 11.74
N LYS A 418 -2.05 -20.67 10.44
CA LYS A 418 -0.81 -21.26 9.89
C LYS A 418 -0.04 -20.28 9.01
N ILE A 419 -0.75 -19.37 8.35
CA ILE A 419 -0.16 -18.34 7.50
C ILE A 419 -0.66 -16.99 7.99
N ALA A 420 0.29 -16.08 8.22
CA ALA A 420 0.01 -14.70 8.58
C ALA A 420 0.54 -13.77 7.49
N LEU A 421 -0.23 -12.75 7.16
CA LEU A 421 0.19 -11.59 6.37
C LEU A 421 0.09 -10.35 7.24
N VAL A 422 1.19 -9.61 7.34
CA VAL A 422 1.21 -8.22 7.84
C VAL A 422 1.66 -7.34 6.68
N SER A 423 0.89 -6.30 6.35
CA SER A 423 1.10 -5.52 5.13
C SER A 423 0.86 -4.03 5.34
N SER A 424 1.40 -3.22 4.44
CA SER A 424 1.02 -1.81 4.31
C SER A 424 -0.22 -1.59 3.43
N ALA A 425 -0.59 -2.58 2.63
CA ALA A 425 -1.66 -2.50 1.64
C ALA A 425 -3.05 -2.59 2.26
N ASN A 426 -3.90 -1.60 1.98
CA ASN A 426 -5.33 -1.69 2.26
C ASN A 426 -6.02 -2.64 1.26
N LEU A 427 -7.23 -3.08 1.60
CA LEU A 427 -8.12 -3.77 0.66
C LEU A 427 -8.96 -2.76 -0.13
N ASP A 428 -8.29 -1.81 -0.79
CA ASP A 428 -8.88 -0.80 -1.67
C ASP A 428 -8.23 -0.80 -3.07
N ARG A 429 -8.86 -0.15 -4.05
CA ARG A 429 -8.38 -0.18 -5.44
C ARG A 429 -7.03 0.52 -5.58
N ARG A 430 -6.74 1.53 -4.75
CA ARG A 430 -5.46 2.24 -4.80
C ARG A 430 -4.30 1.37 -4.33
N SER A 431 -4.41 0.73 -3.18
CA SER A 431 -3.38 -0.16 -2.64
C SER A 431 -3.19 -1.41 -3.50
N LEU A 432 -4.27 -1.94 -4.09
CA LEU A 432 -4.18 -3.14 -4.93
C LEU A 432 -3.56 -2.89 -6.32
N PHE A 433 -3.70 -1.67 -6.89
CA PHE A 433 -3.33 -1.41 -8.29
C PHE A 433 -2.36 -0.24 -8.52
N LEU A 434 -2.24 0.71 -7.59
CA LEU A 434 -1.57 2.01 -7.84
C LEU A 434 -0.45 2.34 -6.87
N ASN A 435 -0.59 2.07 -5.57
CA ASN A 435 0.41 2.44 -4.58
C ASN A 435 1.55 1.43 -4.53
N PHE A 436 2.73 1.91 -4.13
CA PHE A 436 3.78 1.00 -3.69
C PHE A 436 3.44 0.49 -2.30
N GLU A 437 3.43 -0.83 -2.12
CA GLU A 437 3.16 -1.47 -0.83
C GLU A 437 4.25 -2.51 -0.54
N ALA A 438 4.31 -2.94 0.71
CA ALA A 438 5.15 -4.03 1.18
C ALA A 438 4.31 -4.96 2.05
N GLY A 439 4.59 -6.26 1.98
CA GLY A 439 3.96 -7.26 2.81
C GLY A 439 4.98 -8.29 3.30
N LEU A 440 4.68 -8.86 4.47
CA LEU A 440 5.42 -9.96 5.07
C LEU A 440 4.47 -11.14 5.26
N LEU A 441 4.72 -12.23 4.54
CA LEU A 441 4.13 -13.53 4.78
C LEU A 441 4.99 -14.27 5.81
N VAL A 442 4.36 -14.82 6.83
CA VAL A 442 4.99 -15.67 7.85
C VAL A 442 4.30 -17.02 7.84
N TYR A 443 5.08 -18.07 7.63
CA TYR A 443 4.63 -19.46 7.54
C TYR A 443 4.91 -20.17 8.87
N ASP A 444 4.23 -19.73 9.92
CA ASP A 444 4.42 -20.23 11.28
C ASP A 444 3.11 -20.18 12.08
N ALA A 445 2.80 -21.28 12.76
CA ALA A 445 1.54 -21.41 13.47
C ALA A 445 1.50 -20.58 14.77
N ASP A 446 2.63 -20.44 15.45
CA ASP A 446 2.72 -19.69 16.70
C ASP A 446 2.56 -18.18 16.41
N PHE A 447 3.30 -17.65 15.44
CA PHE A 447 3.16 -16.27 14.99
C PHE A 447 1.75 -15.99 14.46
N ALA A 448 1.19 -16.87 13.62
CA ALA A 448 -0.17 -16.70 13.11
C ALA A 448 -1.22 -16.72 14.23
N SER A 449 -0.99 -17.50 15.29
CA SER A 449 -1.83 -17.52 16.49
C SER A 449 -1.70 -16.24 17.32
N GLN A 450 -0.49 -15.68 17.46
CA GLN A 450 -0.28 -14.38 18.10
C GLN A 450 -1.00 -13.26 17.34
N LEU A 451 -0.90 -13.25 16.01
CA LEU A 451 -1.61 -12.28 15.18
C LEU A 451 -3.12 -12.46 15.28
N ARG A 452 -3.62 -13.70 15.31
CA ARG A 452 -5.04 -13.98 15.52
C ARG A 452 -5.51 -13.51 16.90
N PHE A 453 -4.67 -13.64 17.93
CA PHE A 453 -4.97 -13.13 19.27
C PHE A 453 -5.05 -11.60 19.28
N LEU A 454 -4.15 -10.90 18.58
CA LEU A 454 -4.26 -9.45 18.38
C LEU A 454 -5.58 -9.08 17.68
N GLN A 455 -5.95 -9.81 16.62
CA GLN A 455 -7.24 -9.61 15.94
C GLN A 455 -8.44 -9.91 16.85
N GLN A 456 -8.30 -10.83 17.82
CA GLN A 456 -9.36 -11.07 18.80
C GLN A 456 -9.60 -9.84 19.67
N ARG A 457 -8.55 -9.14 20.11
CA ARG A 457 -8.70 -7.89 20.86
C ARG A 457 -9.44 -6.81 20.05
N TYR A 458 -9.25 -6.78 18.74
CA TYR A 458 -10.03 -5.91 17.86
C TYR A 458 -11.51 -6.33 17.82
N LEU A 459 -11.79 -7.63 17.68
CA LEU A 459 -13.16 -8.17 17.70
C LEU A 459 -13.89 -7.87 19.02
N ASP A 460 -13.20 -8.00 20.15
CA ASP A 460 -13.76 -7.74 21.48
C ASP A 460 -14.19 -6.27 21.65
N SER A 461 -13.63 -5.37 20.84
CA SER A 461 -13.96 -3.94 20.78
C SER A 461 -14.74 -3.57 19.50
N SER A 462 -15.44 -4.54 18.90
CA SER A 462 -16.20 -4.35 17.66
C SER A 462 -17.66 -4.75 17.82
N VAL A 463 -18.51 -4.13 17.00
CA VAL A 463 -19.92 -4.51 16.84
C VAL A 463 -20.10 -5.33 15.58
N GLU A 464 -20.74 -6.50 15.69
CA GLU A 464 -21.06 -7.34 14.53
C GLU A 464 -22.19 -6.71 13.70
N VAL A 465 -22.00 -6.66 12.39
CA VAL A 465 -23.03 -6.21 11.45
C VAL A 465 -23.96 -7.38 11.15
N LEU A 466 -25.19 -7.33 11.68
CA LEU A 466 -26.19 -8.37 11.47
C LEU A 466 -26.87 -8.23 10.10
N ALA A 467 -27.02 -9.36 9.39
CA ALA A 467 -27.64 -9.40 8.06
C ALA A 467 -29.08 -8.85 8.07
N ASP A 468 -29.90 -9.22 9.06
CA ASP A 468 -31.29 -8.77 9.17
C ASP A 468 -31.37 -7.25 9.39
N SER A 469 -30.50 -6.70 10.23
CA SER A 469 -30.41 -5.26 10.45
C SER A 469 -29.97 -4.56 9.15
N TRP A 470 -28.98 -5.12 8.45
CA TRP A 470 -28.48 -4.57 7.20
C TRP A 470 -29.54 -4.53 6.09
N ALA A 471 -30.36 -5.57 5.98
CA ALA A 471 -31.44 -5.67 4.99
C ALA A 471 -32.49 -4.56 5.13
N THR A 472 -32.72 -4.06 6.35
CA THR A 472 -33.66 -2.95 6.63
C THR A 472 -33.08 -1.55 6.37
N THR A 473 -31.86 -1.44 5.83
CA THR A 473 -31.23 -0.15 5.55
C THR A 473 -32.07 0.71 4.61
N GLY A 474 -32.43 1.91 5.06
CA GLY A 474 -33.29 2.83 4.30
C GLY A 474 -32.73 3.22 2.94
N ALA A 475 -33.63 3.41 1.96
CA ALA A 475 -33.29 3.63 0.55
C ALA A 475 -32.29 4.79 0.33
N ARG A 476 -32.41 5.89 1.09
CA ARG A 476 -31.49 7.03 1.00
C ARG A 476 -30.04 6.64 1.32
N ARG A 477 -29.83 5.86 2.38
CA ARG A 477 -28.49 5.40 2.78
C ARG A 477 -27.90 4.44 1.76
N ARG A 478 -28.72 3.53 1.22
CA ARG A 478 -28.33 2.62 0.15
C ARG A 478 -27.93 3.36 -1.14
N ILE A 479 -28.70 4.38 -1.53
CA ILE A 479 -28.35 5.23 -2.68
C ILE A 479 -27.01 5.94 -2.43
N ALA A 480 -26.80 6.51 -1.26
CA ALA A 480 -25.54 7.17 -0.92
C ALA A 480 -24.33 6.21 -0.94
N GLN A 481 -24.49 4.99 -0.43
CA GLN A 481 -23.46 3.94 -0.48
C GLN A 481 -23.13 3.56 -1.93
N ASN A 482 -24.15 3.28 -2.75
CA ASN A 482 -23.95 2.89 -4.14
C ASN A 482 -23.38 4.04 -5.00
N ALA A 483 -23.80 5.29 -4.74
CA ALA A 483 -23.25 6.46 -5.39
C ALA A 483 -21.76 6.67 -5.03
N ALA A 484 -21.39 6.47 -3.76
CA ALA A 484 -20.01 6.51 -3.32
C ALA A 484 -19.17 5.41 -4.01
N ALA A 485 -19.73 4.21 -4.18
CA ALA A 485 -19.07 3.09 -4.84
C ALA A 485 -18.77 3.32 -6.33
N LEU A 486 -19.48 4.24 -7.00
CA LEU A 486 -19.13 4.64 -8.37
C LEU A 486 -17.76 5.32 -8.43
N LEU A 487 -17.29 5.90 -7.32
CA LEU A 487 -15.98 6.51 -7.18
C LEU A 487 -14.91 5.52 -6.70
N SER A 488 -15.24 4.25 -6.44
CA SER A 488 -14.29 3.24 -5.99
C SER A 488 -13.00 3.12 -6.83
N PRO A 489 -12.99 3.30 -8.16
CA PRO A 489 -11.73 3.30 -8.92
C PRO A 489 -10.75 4.44 -8.55
N LEU A 490 -11.23 5.47 -7.84
CA LEU A 490 -10.45 6.61 -7.37
C LEU A 490 -10.09 6.51 -5.88
N LEU A 491 -10.72 5.58 -5.15
CA LEU A 491 -10.60 5.34 -3.70
C LEU A 491 -9.75 4.10 -3.43
#